data_AF-A0A4R0GWZ7-F1
#
_entry.id   AF-A0A4R0GWZ7-F1
#
_cell.length_a   1.000
_cell.length_b   1.000
_cell.length_c   1.000
_cell.angle_alpha   90.00
_cell.angle_beta   90.00
_cell.angle_gamma   90.00
#
_symmetry.space_group_name_H-M   'P 1'
#
loop_
_entity.id
_entity.type
_entity.pdbx_description
1 polymer ?
#
loop_
_entity_poly.entity_id
_entity_poly.type
_entity_poly.pdbx_seq_one_letter_code
_entity_poly.pdbx_strand_id
1 'polypeptide(L)'
;MDTLDSVLTEADRAWRAYGVGSADRQALAADLRLDLAAAAADGGDPAQLIGGDVAGFARRLADEAGVRRVRRDYGRLLRTALTGAVLGSLLGYALLNALYPLFVRMIDIPRSVDVPILVGVGVYYGLPAAVVVAAAVVAVRLRLRDLPQIRRTAWMMTLLLPAAGIVVTPITIGFAWSTDYSTAPEVVAVEVAMVIAALAGATILARRLALHRRPARA
;
A
#
# COMPACT_ATOMS: atom_id res chain seq x y z
N MET A 1 -21.43 29.89 -3.26
CA MET A 1 -20.52 28.88 -3.83
C MET A 1 -20.71 28.96 -5.32
N ASP A 2 -19.66 29.36 -6.04
CA ASP A 2 -19.76 29.68 -7.46
C ASP A 2 -20.07 28.42 -8.28
N THR A 3 -20.95 28.55 -9.28
CA THR A 3 -21.37 27.47 -10.19
C THR A 3 -20.16 26.72 -10.77
N LEU A 4 -19.08 27.45 -11.03
CA LEU A 4 -17.82 26.95 -11.56
C LEU A 4 -17.10 25.97 -10.62
N ASP A 5 -17.08 26.26 -9.31
CA ASP A 5 -16.46 25.37 -8.32
C ASP A 5 -17.28 24.08 -8.11
N SER A 6 -18.60 24.16 -8.25
CA SER A 6 -19.48 22.99 -8.17
C SER A 6 -19.22 22.00 -9.32
N VAL A 7 -19.09 22.53 -10.53
CA VAL A 7 -18.75 21.80 -11.76
C VAL A 7 -17.37 21.16 -11.65
N LEU A 8 -16.35 21.91 -11.23
CA LEU A 8 -14.99 21.37 -11.06
C LEU A 8 -14.95 20.26 -10.01
N THR A 9 -15.73 20.38 -8.94
CA THR A 9 -15.81 19.35 -7.90
C THR A 9 -16.46 18.07 -8.42
N GLU A 10 -17.51 18.19 -9.24
CA GLU A 10 -18.18 17.04 -9.85
C GLU A 10 -17.33 16.37 -10.92
N ALA A 11 -16.67 17.15 -11.79
CA ALA A 11 -15.69 16.65 -12.75
C ALA A 11 -14.52 15.92 -12.05
N ASP A 12 -13.99 16.46 -10.94
CA ASP A 12 -12.94 15.79 -10.16
C ASP A 12 -13.40 14.45 -9.57
N ARG A 13 -14.66 14.37 -9.09
CA ARG A 13 -15.24 13.10 -8.64
C ARG A 13 -15.38 12.11 -9.80
N ALA A 14 -15.85 12.58 -10.96
CA ALA A 14 -15.99 11.74 -12.15
C ALA A 14 -14.63 11.19 -12.63
N TRP A 15 -13.60 12.03 -12.72
CA TRP A 15 -12.24 11.59 -13.05
C TRP A 15 -11.66 10.63 -12.01
N ARG A 16 -11.92 10.87 -10.72
CA ARG A 16 -11.49 9.97 -9.63
C ARG A 16 -12.14 8.59 -9.78
N ALA A 17 -13.44 8.55 -10.10
CA ALA A 17 -14.17 7.31 -10.34
C ALA A 17 -13.69 6.61 -11.63
N TYR A 18 -13.31 7.39 -12.65
CA TYR A 18 -12.78 6.89 -13.92
C TYR A 18 -11.33 6.38 -13.84
N GLY A 19 -10.64 6.63 -12.72
CA GLY A 19 -9.28 6.15 -12.48
C GLY A 19 -8.18 7.06 -13.02
N VAL A 20 -8.48 8.33 -13.28
CA VAL A 20 -7.50 9.35 -13.69
C VAL A 20 -6.55 9.66 -12.52
N GLY A 21 -5.24 9.75 -12.80
CA GLY A 21 -4.21 10.05 -11.81
C GLY A 21 -4.41 11.40 -11.12
N SER A 22 -3.88 11.61 -9.90
CA SER A 22 -4.04 12.90 -9.20
C SER A 22 -3.35 14.07 -9.91
N ALA A 23 -2.20 13.81 -10.54
CA ALA A 23 -1.48 14.83 -11.32
C ALA A 23 -2.27 15.22 -12.57
N ASP A 24 -2.76 14.23 -13.31
CA ASP A 24 -3.55 14.47 -14.53
C ASP A 24 -4.89 15.12 -14.21
N ARG A 25 -5.54 14.74 -13.10
CA ARG A 25 -6.75 15.43 -12.61
C ARG A 25 -6.49 16.89 -12.27
N GLN A 26 -5.33 17.22 -11.69
CA GLN A 26 -4.97 18.62 -11.41
C GLN A 26 -4.72 19.41 -12.68
N ALA A 27 -4.08 18.80 -13.69
CA ALA A 27 -3.90 19.42 -15.00
C ALA A 27 -5.25 19.64 -15.70
N LEU A 28 -6.07 18.59 -15.82
CA LEU A 28 -7.42 18.67 -16.38
C LEU A 28 -8.32 19.68 -15.66
N ALA A 29 -8.23 19.75 -14.33
CA ALA A 29 -8.99 20.74 -13.55
C ALA A 29 -8.52 22.17 -13.79
N ALA A 30 -7.20 22.37 -13.97
CA ALA A 30 -6.64 23.69 -14.26
C ALA A 30 -7.04 24.15 -15.67
N ASP A 31 -6.93 23.28 -16.66
CA ASP A 31 -7.34 23.54 -18.05
C ASP A 31 -8.85 23.82 -18.13
N LEU A 32 -9.68 22.96 -17.52
CA LEU A 32 -11.13 23.16 -17.48
C LEU A 32 -11.52 24.46 -16.75
N ARG A 33 -10.78 24.85 -15.70
CA ARG A 33 -11.03 26.12 -15.01
C ARG A 33 -10.73 27.32 -15.91
N LEU A 34 -9.67 27.25 -16.73
CA LEU A 34 -9.35 28.29 -17.71
C LEU A 34 -10.45 28.39 -18.77
N ASP A 35 -10.89 27.27 -19.32
CA ASP A 35 -11.93 27.23 -20.35
C ASP A 35 -13.27 27.77 -19.85
N LEU A 36 -13.69 27.38 -18.63
CA LEU A 36 -14.93 27.87 -18.03
C LEU A 36 -14.86 29.35 -17.64
N ALA A 37 -13.69 29.83 -17.20
CA ALA A 37 -13.48 31.25 -16.92
C ALA A 37 -13.51 32.09 -18.19
N ALA A 38 -12.92 31.60 -19.30
CA ALA A 38 -12.99 32.25 -20.60
C ALA A 38 -14.43 32.33 -21.10
N ALA A 39 -15.18 31.22 -21.04
CA ALA A 39 -16.58 31.19 -21.44
C ALA A 39 -17.47 32.15 -20.62
N ALA A 40 -17.23 32.26 -19.32
CA ALA A 40 -17.93 33.21 -18.47
C ALA A 40 -17.59 34.67 -18.80
N ALA A 41 -16.34 34.96 -19.16
CA ALA A 41 -15.90 36.29 -19.59
C ALA A 41 -16.55 36.70 -20.92
N ASP A 42 -16.78 35.74 -21.81
CA ASP A 42 -17.48 35.93 -23.09
C ASP A 42 -19.02 36.01 -22.93
N GLY A 43 -19.54 35.96 -21.70
CA GLY A 43 -20.97 36.03 -21.39
C GLY A 43 -21.74 34.72 -21.63
N GLY A 44 -21.03 33.61 -21.87
CA GLY A 44 -21.61 32.27 -21.99
C GLY A 44 -21.92 31.64 -20.64
N ASP A 45 -22.92 30.75 -20.60
CA ASP A 45 -23.22 29.95 -19.41
C ASP A 45 -22.29 28.72 -19.36
N PRO A 46 -21.45 28.57 -18.30
CA PRO A 46 -20.60 27.39 -18.10
C PRO A 46 -21.36 26.06 -18.16
N ALA A 47 -22.66 26.04 -17.80
CA ALA A 47 -23.49 24.84 -17.86
C ALA A 47 -23.82 24.41 -19.31
N GLN A 48 -23.92 25.36 -20.25
CA GLN A 48 -24.15 25.06 -21.67
C GLN A 48 -22.93 24.41 -22.32
N LEU A 49 -21.72 24.79 -21.89
CA LEU A 49 -20.46 24.26 -22.43
C LEU A 49 -20.28 22.76 -22.09
N ILE A 50 -20.84 22.33 -20.96
CA ILE A 50 -20.74 20.96 -20.47
C ILE A 50 -21.91 20.09 -20.94
N GLY A 51 -23.04 20.70 -21.30
CA GLY A 51 -24.21 20.00 -21.82
C GLY A 51 -24.99 19.21 -20.77
N GLY A 52 -24.93 19.63 -19.50
CA GLY A 52 -25.71 19.04 -18.39
C GLY A 52 -25.21 17.70 -17.82
N ASP A 53 -24.42 16.92 -18.57
CA ASP A 53 -23.77 15.70 -18.08
C ASP A 53 -22.28 15.93 -17.79
N VAL A 54 -22.00 16.46 -16.60
CA VAL A 54 -20.63 16.74 -16.12
C VAL A 54 -19.79 15.46 -16.09
N ALA A 55 -20.38 14.32 -15.72
CA ALA A 55 -19.66 13.07 -15.60
C ALA A 55 -19.27 12.49 -16.98
N GLY A 56 -20.17 12.55 -17.95
CA GLY A 56 -19.88 12.16 -19.34
C GLY A 56 -18.89 13.09 -20.02
N PHE A 57 -19.01 14.41 -19.82
CA PHE A 57 -18.04 15.39 -20.30
C PHE A 57 -16.65 15.13 -19.72
N ALA A 58 -16.55 14.96 -18.40
CA ALA A 58 -15.28 14.68 -17.73
C ALA A 58 -14.60 13.41 -18.28
N ARG A 59 -15.37 12.35 -18.57
CA ARG A 59 -14.83 11.12 -19.17
C ARG A 59 -14.27 11.37 -20.58
N ARG A 60 -15.03 12.06 -21.44
CA ARG A 60 -14.59 12.40 -22.80
C ARG A 60 -13.33 13.26 -22.79
N LEU A 61 -13.30 14.29 -21.94
CA LEU A 61 -12.13 15.16 -21.79
C LEU A 61 -10.88 14.36 -21.34
N ALA A 62 -11.05 13.40 -20.44
CA ALA A 62 -9.94 12.55 -20.01
C ALA A 62 -9.47 11.57 -21.11
N ASP A 63 -10.38 11.08 -21.95
CA ASP A 63 -10.05 10.21 -23.09
C ASP A 63 -9.39 11.00 -24.23
N GLU A 64 -9.86 12.22 -24.54
CA GLU A 64 -9.26 13.14 -25.52
C GLU A 64 -7.86 13.60 -25.10
N ALA A 65 -7.66 13.90 -23.82
CA ALA A 65 -6.36 14.23 -23.26
C ALA A 65 -5.40 13.01 -23.17
N GLY A 66 -5.85 11.82 -23.58
CA GLY A 66 -5.02 10.60 -23.62
C GLY A 66 -4.54 10.14 -22.25
N VAL A 67 -5.26 10.46 -21.18
CA VAL A 67 -4.78 10.24 -19.81
C VAL A 67 -4.79 8.76 -19.45
N ARG A 68 -3.68 8.27 -18.90
CA ARG A 68 -3.54 6.86 -18.47
C ARG A 68 -4.38 6.56 -17.23
N ARG A 69 -5.26 5.58 -17.35
CA ARG A 69 -6.08 5.06 -16.24
C ARG A 69 -5.21 4.30 -15.24
N VAL A 70 -5.17 4.75 -13.99
CA VAL A 70 -4.51 4.06 -12.88
C VAL A 70 -5.56 3.20 -12.16
N ARG A 71 -5.75 1.96 -12.63
CA ARG A 71 -6.54 0.99 -11.86
C ARG A 71 -5.84 0.73 -10.52
N ARG A 72 -6.57 1.00 -9.44
CA ARG A 72 -6.03 0.94 -8.08
C ARG A 72 -5.81 -0.50 -7.59
N ASP A 73 -6.52 -1.48 -8.16
CA ASP A 73 -6.37 -2.94 -8.00
C ASP A 73 -5.93 -3.43 -6.60
N TYR A 74 -6.42 -2.76 -5.54
CA TYR A 74 -5.99 -3.03 -4.16
C TYR A 74 -6.28 -4.47 -3.74
N GLY A 75 -7.41 -5.04 -4.16
CA GLY A 75 -7.76 -6.42 -3.83
C GLY A 75 -6.86 -7.46 -4.49
N ARG A 76 -6.36 -7.21 -5.71
CA ARG A 76 -5.40 -8.11 -6.38
C ARG A 76 -4.01 -7.96 -5.77
N LEU A 77 -3.63 -6.73 -5.41
CA LEU A 77 -2.40 -6.44 -4.69
C LEU A 77 -2.37 -7.13 -3.33
N LEU A 78 -3.41 -6.94 -2.52
CA LEU A 78 -3.50 -7.48 -1.17
C LEU A 78 -3.48 -9.01 -1.18
N ARG A 79 -4.28 -9.66 -2.04
CA ARG A 79 -4.27 -11.12 -2.19
C ARG A 79 -2.88 -11.62 -2.57
N THR A 80 -2.21 -10.95 -3.50
CA THR A 80 -0.84 -11.35 -3.92
C THR A 80 0.16 -11.20 -2.78
N ALA A 81 0.11 -10.08 -2.04
CA ALA A 81 0.98 -9.84 -0.89
C ALA A 81 0.74 -10.86 0.22
N LEU A 82 -0.52 -11.17 0.54
CA LEU A 82 -0.89 -12.17 1.54
C LEU A 82 -0.45 -13.59 1.11
N THR A 83 -0.64 -13.97 -0.15
CA THR A 83 -0.13 -15.26 -0.65
C THR A 83 1.38 -15.34 -0.51
N GLY A 84 2.10 -14.27 -0.87
CA GLY A 84 3.55 -14.20 -0.67
C GLY A 84 3.95 -14.28 0.80
N ALA A 85 3.23 -13.58 1.70
CA ALA A 85 3.47 -13.61 3.13
C ALA A 85 3.25 -15.01 3.72
N VAL A 86 2.15 -15.69 3.38
CA VAL A 86 1.86 -17.05 3.85
C VAL A 86 2.93 -18.03 3.39
N LEU A 87 3.30 -18.00 2.10
CA LEU A 87 4.39 -18.85 1.59
C LEU A 87 5.73 -18.51 2.24
N GLY A 88 5.99 -17.23 2.49
CA GLY A 88 7.16 -16.76 3.22
C GLY A 88 7.19 -17.23 4.67
N SER A 89 6.05 -17.28 5.36
CA SER A 89 5.96 -17.80 6.73
C SER A 89 6.28 -19.29 6.77
N LEU A 90 5.72 -20.07 5.84
CA LEU A 90 6.02 -21.51 5.73
C LEU A 90 7.50 -21.74 5.42
N LEU A 91 8.07 -20.98 4.49
CA LEU A 91 9.48 -21.06 4.15
C LEU A 91 10.38 -20.64 5.30
N GLY A 92 10.06 -19.53 5.98
CA GLY A 92 10.80 -19.03 7.14
C GLY A 92 10.78 -20.03 8.29
N TYR A 93 9.62 -20.64 8.56
CA TYR A 93 9.49 -21.70 9.54
C TYR A 93 10.33 -22.93 9.17
N ALA A 94 10.26 -23.39 7.92
CA ALA A 94 11.06 -24.52 7.45
C ALA A 94 12.57 -24.22 7.52
N LEU A 95 12.99 -23.03 7.12
CA LEU A 95 14.38 -22.58 7.18
C LEU A 95 14.88 -22.49 8.63
N LEU A 96 14.08 -21.92 9.52
CA LEU A 96 14.41 -21.85 10.95
C LEU A 96 14.59 -23.25 11.54
N ASN A 97 13.66 -24.18 11.28
CA ASN A 97 13.76 -25.56 11.74
C ASN A 97 14.98 -26.29 11.16
N ALA A 98 15.27 -26.10 9.88
CA ALA A 98 16.41 -26.74 9.22
C ALA A 98 17.76 -26.18 9.71
N LEU A 99 17.83 -24.87 9.98
CA LEU A 99 19.04 -24.22 10.47
C LEU A 99 19.19 -24.28 11.98
N TYR A 100 18.12 -24.57 12.74
CA TYR A 100 18.17 -24.61 14.20
C TYR A 100 19.29 -25.53 14.75
N PRO A 101 19.48 -26.78 14.25
CA PRO A 101 20.58 -27.64 14.71
C PRO A 101 21.96 -27.06 14.37
N LEU A 102 22.08 -26.37 13.24
CA LEU A 102 23.31 -25.74 12.80
C LEU A 102 23.63 -24.52 13.68
N PHE A 103 22.61 -23.72 14.01
CA PHE A 103 22.73 -22.62 14.97
C PHE A 103 23.14 -23.15 16.33
N VAL A 104 22.46 -24.17 16.88
CA VAL A 104 22.82 -24.77 18.17
C VAL A 104 24.25 -25.31 18.18
N ARG A 105 24.75 -25.86 17.06
CA ARG A 105 26.13 -26.38 16.96
C ARG A 105 27.21 -25.33 16.71
N MET A 106 26.94 -24.32 15.88
CA MET A 106 27.89 -23.21 15.63
C MET A 106 27.93 -22.23 16.80
N ILE A 107 26.80 -22.10 17.49
CA ILE A 107 26.58 -21.28 18.68
C ILE A 107 26.64 -22.22 19.88
N ASP A 108 27.63 -23.10 19.95
CA ASP A 108 28.07 -23.70 21.22
C ASP A 108 28.81 -22.57 21.97
N ILE A 109 28.04 -21.58 22.41
CA ILE A 109 28.53 -20.45 23.17
C ILE A 109 29.05 -21.05 24.48
N PRO A 110 30.36 -20.98 24.79
CA PRO A 110 30.80 -21.28 26.14
C PRO A 110 29.94 -20.42 27.07
N ARG A 111 29.33 -21.03 28.11
CA ARG A 111 28.38 -20.38 29.05
C ARG A 111 28.86 -19.05 29.66
N SER A 112 30.10 -18.65 29.39
CA SER A 112 30.76 -17.40 29.73
C SER A 112 30.51 -16.22 28.77
N VAL A 113 29.89 -16.40 27.60
CA VAL A 113 29.56 -15.28 26.68
C VAL A 113 28.08 -14.97 26.76
N ASP A 114 27.74 -13.88 27.44
CA ASP A 114 26.38 -13.34 27.46
C ASP A 114 26.03 -12.76 26.08
N VAL A 115 25.27 -13.51 25.29
CA VAL A 115 24.65 -12.93 24.09
C VAL A 115 23.56 -11.97 24.54
N PRO A 116 23.61 -10.68 24.14
CA PRO A 116 22.57 -9.75 24.49
C PRO A 116 21.20 -10.28 24.04
N ILE A 117 20.23 -10.32 24.94
CA ILE A 117 18.88 -10.85 24.69
C ILE A 117 18.27 -10.23 23.43
N LEU A 118 18.54 -8.94 23.18
CA LEU A 118 18.10 -8.21 21.99
C LEU A 118 18.62 -8.82 20.68
N VAL A 119 19.85 -9.34 20.66
CA VAL A 119 20.43 -10.01 19.49
C VAL A 119 19.75 -11.36 19.26
N GLY A 120 19.52 -12.13 20.32
CA GLY A 120 18.81 -13.41 20.25
C GLY A 120 17.37 -13.25 19.73
N VAL A 121 16.63 -12.30 20.30
CA VAL A 121 15.27 -11.94 19.85
C VAL A 121 15.29 -11.43 18.41
N GLY A 122 16.24 -10.56 18.07
CA GLY A 122 16.38 -9.99 16.73
C GLY A 122 16.65 -11.05 15.66
N VAL A 123 17.51 -12.04 15.94
CA VAL A 123 17.78 -13.13 15.00
C VAL A 123 16.59 -14.09 14.91
N TYR A 124 16.06 -14.53 16.07
CA TYR A 124 15.02 -15.56 16.13
C TYR A 124 13.70 -15.09 15.52
N TYR A 125 13.28 -13.85 15.79
CA TYR A 125 12.03 -13.30 15.28
C TYR A 125 12.22 -12.45 14.03
N GLY A 126 13.36 -11.76 13.91
CA GLY A 126 13.62 -10.88 12.78
C GLY A 126 13.92 -11.63 11.49
N LEU A 127 14.60 -12.78 11.53
CA LEU A 127 14.89 -13.56 10.32
C LEU A 127 13.61 -14.10 9.65
N PRO A 128 12.68 -14.79 10.36
CA PRO A 128 11.39 -15.17 9.79
C PRO A 128 10.60 -13.97 9.27
N ALA A 129 10.55 -12.87 10.04
CA ALA A 129 9.86 -11.66 9.61
C ALA A 129 10.45 -11.08 8.31
N ALA A 130 11.78 -11.06 8.16
CA ALA A 130 12.44 -10.62 6.95
C ALA A 130 12.10 -11.51 5.74
N VAL A 131 12.04 -12.84 5.93
CA VAL A 131 11.63 -13.78 4.88
C VAL A 131 10.19 -13.53 4.45
N VAL A 132 9.27 -13.30 5.39
CA VAL A 132 7.86 -12.97 5.11
C VAL A 132 7.75 -11.68 4.30
N VAL A 133 8.45 -10.62 4.71
CA VAL A 133 8.46 -9.34 4.00
C VAL A 133 9.03 -9.51 2.60
N ALA A 134 10.17 -10.20 2.46
CA ALA A 134 10.80 -10.44 1.17
C ALA A 134 9.89 -11.23 0.23
N ALA A 135 9.26 -12.31 0.72
CA ALA A 135 8.34 -13.12 -0.07
C ALA A 135 7.11 -12.32 -0.53
N ALA A 136 6.52 -11.50 0.35
CA ALA A 136 5.41 -10.62 -0.01
C ALA A 136 5.80 -9.59 -1.10
N VAL A 137 6.95 -8.94 -0.95
CA VAL A 137 7.47 -7.96 -1.91
C VAL A 137 7.79 -8.61 -3.26
N VAL A 138 8.46 -9.76 -3.25
CA VAL A 138 8.81 -10.51 -4.46
C VAL A 138 7.55 -11.01 -5.17
N ALA A 139 6.58 -11.56 -4.45
CA ALA A 139 5.30 -12.01 -5.02
C ALA A 139 4.59 -10.86 -5.74
N VAL A 140 4.49 -9.70 -5.11
CA VAL A 140 3.89 -8.49 -5.70
C VAL A 140 4.69 -8.05 -6.93
N ARG A 141 6.01 -7.96 -6.83
CA ARG A 141 6.87 -7.49 -7.93
C ARG A 141 6.79 -8.39 -9.15
N LEU A 142 6.74 -9.71 -8.97
CA LEU A 142 6.72 -10.68 -10.06
C LEU A 142 5.33 -10.86 -10.66
N ARG A 143 4.29 -11.05 -9.84
CA ARG A 143 2.93 -11.36 -10.32
C ARG A 143 2.15 -10.14 -10.82
N LEU A 144 2.57 -8.93 -10.44
CA LEU A 144 1.89 -7.68 -10.81
C LEU A 144 2.80 -6.77 -11.65
N ARG A 145 3.79 -7.34 -12.35
CA ARG A 145 4.73 -6.63 -13.21
C ARG A 145 4.04 -5.74 -14.27
N ASP A 146 2.84 -6.12 -14.67
CA ASP A 146 2.04 -5.41 -15.68
C ASP A 146 1.32 -4.17 -15.11
N LEU A 147 1.25 -4.02 -13.77
CA LEU A 147 0.61 -2.87 -13.15
C LEU A 147 1.54 -1.64 -13.16
N PRO A 148 0.99 -0.44 -13.42
CA PRO A 148 1.77 0.78 -13.38
C PRO A 148 2.37 1.01 -12.00
N GLN A 149 3.62 1.47 -11.97
CA GLN A 149 4.38 1.84 -10.77
C GLN A 149 4.54 0.70 -9.74
N ILE A 150 4.46 -0.57 -10.16
CA ILE A 150 4.61 -1.70 -9.24
C ILE A 150 6.02 -1.79 -8.64
N ARG A 151 7.07 -1.46 -9.41
CA ARG A 151 8.45 -1.38 -8.90
C ARG A 151 8.55 -0.42 -7.71
N ARG A 152 7.90 0.73 -7.81
CA ARG A 152 7.85 1.73 -6.73
C ARG A 152 7.02 1.23 -5.57
N THR A 153 5.86 0.62 -5.84
CA THR A 153 5.01 0.01 -4.80
C THR A 153 5.81 -1.03 -4.00
N ALA A 154 6.52 -1.94 -4.67
CA ALA A 154 7.36 -2.96 -4.07
C ALA A 154 8.50 -2.34 -3.23
N TRP A 155 9.17 -1.32 -3.74
CA TRP A 155 10.20 -0.59 -2.98
C TRP A 155 9.64 0.06 -1.72
N MET A 156 8.46 0.67 -1.81
CA MET A 156 7.78 1.24 -0.63
C MET A 156 7.32 0.17 0.36
N MET A 157 6.91 -1.01 -0.11
CA MET A 157 6.58 -2.14 0.76
C MET A 157 7.81 -2.62 1.54
N THR A 158 9.01 -2.62 0.93
CA THR A 158 10.27 -2.96 1.64
C THR A 158 10.52 -2.06 2.86
N LEU A 159 10.03 -0.82 2.85
CA LEU A 159 10.16 0.10 3.98
C LEU A 159 8.96 0.03 4.94
N LEU A 160 7.74 0.03 4.38
CA LEU A 160 6.52 0.14 5.18
C LEU A 160 6.13 -1.17 5.88
N LEU A 161 6.44 -2.33 5.30
CA LEU A 161 6.13 -3.61 5.95
C LEU A 161 6.96 -3.83 7.23
N PRO A 162 8.30 -3.62 7.24
CA PRO A 162 9.06 -3.67 8.48
C PRO A 162 8.61 -2.62 9.49
N ALA A 163 8.34 -1.38 9.05
CA ALA A 163 7.86 -0.33 9.94
C ALA A 163 6.53 -0.72 10.60
N ALA A 164 5.59 -1.29 9.83
CA ALA A 164 4.34 -1.80 10.39
C ALA A 164 4.56 -2.97 11.35
N GLY A 165 5.53 -3.85 11.07
CA GLY A 165 5.97 -4.91 11.98
C GLY A 165 6.47 -4.36 13.32
N ILE A 166 7.35 -3.36 13.28
CA ILE A 166 7.88 -2.67 14.47
C ILE A 166 6.75 -2.03 15.30
N VAL A 167 5.75 -1.43 14.64
CA VAL A 167 4.62 -0.78 15.33
C VAL A 167 3.62 -1.80 15.88
N VAL A 168 3.29 -2.87 15.13
CA VAL A 168 2.28 -3.85 15.55
C VAL A 168 2.80 -4.75 16.68
N THR A 169 4.11 -4.99 16.74
CA THR A 169 4.74 -5.86 17.76
C THR A 169 4.46 -5.42 19.20
N PRO A 170 4.69 -4.15 19.62
CA PRO A 170 4.34 -3.72 20.98
C PRO A 170 2.83 -3.74 21.23
N ILE A 171 2.00 -3.54 20.19
CA ILE A 171 0.54 -3.63 20.31
C ILE A 171 0.12 -5.08 20.60
N THR A 172 0.66 -6.05 19.87
CA THR A 172 0.39 -7.47 20.11
C THR A 172 0.95 -7.93 21.45
N ILE A 173 2.13 -7.44 21.86
CA ILE A 173 2.68 -7.72 23.21
C ILE A 173 1.75 -7.18 24.30
N GLY A 174 1.23 -5.95 24.15
CA GLY A 174 0.28 -5.37 25.09
C GLY A 174 -1.03 -6.15 25.17
N PHE A 175 -1.53 -6.63 24.02
CA PHE A 175 -2.71 -7.49 23.98
C PHE A 175 -2.47 -8.85 24.63
N ALA A 176 -1.34 -9.50 24.34
CA ALA A 176 -0.92 -10.75 24.96
C ALA A 176 -0.82 -10.59 26.48
N TRP A 177 -0.20 -9.49 26.95
CA TRP A 177 -0.12 -9.18 28.38
C TRP A 177 -1.50 -9.01 29.02
N SER A 178 -2.45 -8.37 28.34
CA SER A 178 -3.84 -8.21 28.83
C SER A 178 -4.66 -9.50 28.88
N THR A 179 -4.15 -10.58 28.26
CA THR A 179 -4.78 -11.90 28.20
C THR A 179 -3.95 -12.96 28.94
N ASP A 180 -3.04 -12.53 29.82
CA ASP A 180 -2.11 -13.38 30.57
C ASP A 180 -1.30 -14.34 29.68
N TYR A 181 -0.98 -13.89 28.45
CA TYR A 181 -0.30 -14.69 27.42
C TYR A 181 -1.05 -15.99 27.08
N SER A 182 -2.38 -15.97 27.13
CA SER A 182 -3.22 -17.10 26.79
C SER A 182 -3.01 -17.57 25.34
N THR A 183 -2.89 -18.88 25.18
CA THR A 183 -2.81 -19.56 23.87
C THR A 183 -4.17 -20.07 23.39
N ALA A 184 -5.27 -19.59 23.99
CA ALA A 184 -6.61 -19.94 23.56
C ALA A 184 -6.82 -19.59 22.08
N PRO A 185 -7.54 -20.43 21.31
CA PRO A 185 -7.71 -20.22 19.86
C PRO A 185 -8.24 -18.84 19.49
N GLU A 186 -9.13 -18.27 20.30
CA GLU A 186 -9.72 -16.95 20.08
C GLU A 186 -8.68 -15.83 20.22
N VAL A 187 -7.79 -15.93 21.22
CA VAL A 187 -6.71 -14.96 21.46
C VAL A 187 -5.71 -14.98 20.30
N VAL A 188 -5.30 -16.18 19.89
CA VAL A 188 -4.40 -16.37 18.75
C VAL A 188 -5.04 -15.83 17.45
N ALA A 189 -6.32 -16.08 17.22
CA ALA A 189 -7.02 -15.57 16.06
C ALA A 189 -7.02 -14.03 16.01
N VAL A 190 -7.18 -13.37 17.16
CA VAL A 190 -7.13 -11.91 17.27
C VAL A 190 -5.72 -11.39 16.99
N GLU A 191 -4.66 -12.01 17.54
CA GLU A 191 -3.27 -11.62 17.23
C GLU A 191 -2.95 -11.75 15.74
N VAL A 192 -3.36 -12.86 15.12
CA VAL A 192 -3.21 -13.07 13.67
C VAL A 192 -3.95 -11.98 12.89
N ALA A 193 -5.16 -11.63 13.31
CA ALA A 193 -5.94 -10.56 12.66
C ALA A 193 -5.24 -9.20 12.75
N MET A 194 -4.61 -8.86 13.89
CA MET A 194 -3.84 -7.62 14.04
C MET A 194 -2.66 -7.57 13.06
N VAL A 195 -1.90 -8.67 12.94
CA VAL A 195 -0.77 -8.76 12.02
C VAL A 195 -1.22 -8.64 10.56
N ILE A 196 -2.31 -9.33 10.19
CA ILE A 196 -2.90 -9.22 8.85
C ILE A 196 -3.35 -7.79 8.57
N ALA A 197 -4.00 -7.13 9.53
CA ALA A 197 -4.45 -5.75 9.40
C ALA A 197 -3.27 -4.78 9.19
N ALA A 198 -2.18 -4.93 9.95
CA ALA A 198 -0.98 -4.12 9.81
C ALA A 198 -0.34 -4.32 8.42
N LEU A 199 -0.19 -5.57 7.97
CA LEU A 199 0.35 -5.90 6.65
C LEU A 199 -0.52 -5.35 5.52
N ALA A 200 -1.84 -5.49 5.64
CA ALA A 200 -2.81 -4.96 4.69
C ALA A 200 -2.74 -3.43 4.61
N GLY A 201 -2.75 -2.75 5.77
CA GLY A 201 -2.65 -1.30 5.88
C GLY A 201 -1.36 -0.78 5.25
N ALA A 202 -0.22 -1.36 5.58
CA ALA A 202 1.08 -1.01 5.01
C ALA A 202 1.14 -1.25 3.50
N THR A 203 0.58 -2.35 3.00
CA THR A 203 0.53 -2.65 1.56
C THR A 203 -0.33 -1.64 0.80
N ILE A 204 -1.50 -1.30 1.34
CA ILE A 204 -2.40 -0.30 0.75
C ILE A 204 -1.75 1.08 0.79
N LEU A 205 -1.12 1.45 1.90
CA LEU A 205 -0.41 2.71 2.06
C LEU A 205 0.76 2.82 1.07
N ALA A 206 1.56 1.77 0.91
CA ALA A 206 2.64 1.70 -0.07
C ALA A 206 2.13 1.98 -1.49
N ARG A 207 1.02 1.35 -1.87
CA ARG A 207 0.37 1.59 -3.17
C ARG A 207 -0.14 3.02 -3.29
N ARG A 208 -0.81 3.55 -2.26
CA ARG A 208 -1.34 4.93 -2.26
C ARG A 208 -0.21 5.94 -2.46
N LEU A 209 0.87 5.83 -1.70
CA LEU A 209 2.00 6.75 -1.76
C LEU A 209 2.80 6.61 -3.06
N ALA A 210 2.95 5.39 -3.58
CA ALA A 210 3.60 5.16 -4.87
C ALA A 210 2.88 5.94 -5.97
N LEU A 211 1.54 5.90 -5.97
CA LEU A 211 0.67 6.55 -6.95
C LEU A 211 0.53 8.07 -6.76
N HIS A 212 0.80 8.63 -5.57
CA HIS A 212 0.59 10.05 -5.29
C HIS A 212 1.77 10.97 -5.66
N ARG A 213 3.00 10.47 -5.79
CA ARG A 213 4.17 11.31 -6.08
C ARG A 213 4.40 11.50 -7.59
N ARG A 214 4.29 12.76 -8.04
CA ARG A 214 4.55 13.30 -9.40
C ARG A 214 5.88 12.84 -10.03
N PRO A 215 5.99 12.81 -11.37
CA PRO A 215 7.28 12.95 -12.05
C PRO A 215 7.87 14.32 -11.68
N ALA A 216 9.12 14.33 -11.22
CA ALA A 216 9.88 15.57 -11.18
C ALA A 216 10.01 16.06 -12.63
N ARG A 217 9.67 17.34 -12.84
CA ARG A 217 9.89 18.03 -14.12
C ARG A 217 11.36 17.85 -14.53
N ALA A 218 11.56 17.39 -15.76
CA ALA A 218 12.78 17.64 -16.52
C ALA A 218 12.55 18.90 -17.35
#